data_AF-A0A2E7VB72-F1
#
_entry.id   AF-A0A2E7VB72-F1
#
_cell.length_a   1.000
_cell.length_b   1.000
_cell.length_c   1.000
_cell.angle_alpha   90.00
_cell.angle_beta   90.00
_cell.angle_gamma   90.00
#
_symmetry.space_group_name_H-M   'P 1'
#
loop_
_entity.id
_entity.type
_entity.pdbx_description
1 polymer ?
#
loop_
_entity_poly.entity_id
_entity_poly.type
_entity_poly.pdbx_seq_one_letter_code
_entity_poly.pdbx_strand_id
1 'polypeptide(L)'
;NLEQSLKIGEELGGHLVTGHVDGVAELVAINKVGDSRKLQFKVPASIEKFIAEKGSVTLNGVSLTINEVNNNIFAINIIPHTWDFTTFKNLVVGSKVNVEVDIIARYVARLIQTKR
;
A
#
# COMPACT_ATOMS: atom_id res chain seq x y z
N ASN A 1 11.57 5.06 4.22
CA ASN A 1 11.94 3.72 4.73
C ASN A 1 13.06 3.17 3.88
N LEU A 2 13.85 2.25 4.41
CA LEU A 2 14.92 1.55 3.69
C LEU A 2 14.71 0.05 3.89
N GLU A 3 14.83 -0.72 2.81
CA GLU A 3 14.78 -2.18 2.80
C GLU A 3 15.85 -2.68 1.83
N GLN A 4 16.58 -3.72 2.21
CA GLN A 4 17.58 -4.33 1.33
C GLN A 4 16.91 -5.24 0.31
N SER A 5 17.49 -5.38 -0.88
CA SER A 5 17.02 -6.37 -1.85
C SER A 5 17.10 -7.77 -1.25
N LEU A 6 16.02 -8.54 -1.40
CA LEU A 6 15.92 -9.91 -0.93
C LEU A 6 16.99 -10.78 -1.60
N LYS A 7 17.77 -11.53 -0.81
CA LYS A 7 18.71 -12.52 -1.34
C LYS A 7 18.01 -13.85 -1.57
N ILE A 8 18.58 -14.65 -2.46
CA ILE A 8 18.10 -16.01 -2.72
C ILE A 8 18.15 -16.81 -1.40
N GLY A 9 17.01 -17.39 -1.02
CA GLY A 9 16.86 -18.21 0.19
C GLY A 9 16.46 -17.44 1.45
N GLU A 10 16.30 -16.11 1.39
CA GLU A 10 15.74 -15.32 2.48
C GLU A 10 14.21 -15.39 2.52
N GLU A 11 13.63 -15.11 3.70
CA GLU A 11 12.18 -15.14 3.92
C GLU A 11 11.47 -13.94 3.28
N LEU A 12 10.35 -14.21 2.60
CA LEU A 12 9.46 -13.16 2.07
C LEU A 12 8.31 -12.92 3.07
N GLY A 13 8.49 -11.99 4.00
CA GLY A 13 7.51 -11.70 5.06
C GLY A 13 6.30 -10.85 4.63
N GLY A 14 6.32 -10.27 3.43
CA GLY A 14 5.26 -9.43 2.88
C GLY A 14 4.73 -9.98 1.54
N HIS A 15 4.63 -9.10 0.55
CA HIS A 15 4.38 -9.49 -0.85
C HIS A 15 5.57 -9.10 -1.72
N LEU A 16 5.50 -9.45 -3.01
CA LEU A 16 6.54 -9.07 -3.97
C LEU A 16 6.51 -7.56 -4.22
N VAL A 17 7.57 -6.88 -3.75
CA VAL A 17 7.81 -5.45 -3.96
C VAL A 17 9.01 -5.31 -4.89
N THR A 18 8.84 -4.55 -5.96
CA THR A 18 9.84 -4.34 -7.01
C THR A 18 10.60 -3.02 -6.84
N GLY A 19 10.04 -2.07 -6.08
CA GLY A 19 10.59 -0.72 -5.94
C GLY A 19 10.17 0.23 -7.07
N HIS A 20 9.26 -0.19 -7.96
CA HIS A 20 8.72 0.65 -9.03
C HIS A 20 7.44 1.35 -8.56
N VAL A 21 7.57 2.63 -8.17
CA VAL A 21 6.45 3.46 -7.73
C VAL A 21 5.52 3.78 -8.90
N ASP A 22 4.24 3.44 -8.76
CA ASP A 22 3.18 3.72 -9.74
C ASP A 22 2.57 5.11 -9.60
N GLY A 23 2.68 5.71 -8.41
CA GLY A 23 2.31 7.09 -8.17
C GLY A 23 2.30 7.45 -6.70
N VAL A 24 1.48 8.45 -6.37
CA VAL A 24 1.47 9.06 -5.03
C VAL A 24 0.05 9.09 -4.49
N ALA A 25 -0.13 8.57 -3.27
CA ALA A 25 -1.37 8.71 -2.52
C ALA A 25 -1.27 9.86 -1.51
N GLU A 26 -2.42 10.46 -1.22
CA GLU A 26 -2.56 11.47 -0.18
C GLU A 26 -3.23 10.85 1.04
N LEU A 27 -2.66 11.05 2.23
CA LEU A 27 -3.26 10.64 3.49
C LEU A 27 -4.44 11.56 3.82
N VAL A 28 -5.66 11.04 3.83
CA VAL A 28 -6.87 11.84 4.05
C VAL A 28 -7.45 11.71 5.45
N ALA A 29 -7.15 10.63 6.18
CA ALA A 29 -7.59 10.47 7.56
C ALA A 29 -6.66 9.56 8.38
N ILE A 30 -6.58 9.83 9.69
CA ILE A 30 -5.90 9.00 10.68
C ILE A 30 -6.86 8.80 11.86
N ASN A 31 -7.23 7.55 12.15
CA ASN A 31 -8.12 7.22 13.27
C ASN A 31 -7.46 6.17 14.16
N LYS A 32 -7.45 6.39 15.48
CA LYS A 32 -6.99 5.38 16.43
C LYS A 32 -8.07 4.31 16.62
N VAL A 33 -7.70 3.04 16.54
CA VAL A 33 -8.59 1.89 16.69
C VAL A 33 -7.91 0.89 17.62
N GLY A 34 -8.28 0.92 18.91
CA GLY A 34 -7.53 0.19 19.95
C GLY A 34 -6.07 0.63 19.98
N ASP A 35 -5.16 -0.33 19.85
CA ASP A 35 -3.71 -0.07 19.76
C ASP A 35 -3.22 0.18 18.33
N SER A 36 -4.07 -0.01 17.33
CA SER A 36 -3.73 0.22 15.91
C SER A 36 -4.20 1.60 15.44
N ARG A 37 -3.74 2.00 14.26
CA ARG A 37 -4.20 3.21 13.57
C ARG A 37 -4.75 2.85 12.19
N LYS A 38 -6.00 3.20 11.95
CA LYS A 38 -6.62 3.13 10.63
C LYS A 38 -6.25 4.39 9.86
N LEU A 39 -5.52 4.23 8.75
CA LEU A 39 -5.15 5.32 7.85
C LEU A 39 -5.92 5.17 6.56
N GLN A 40 -6.39 6.29 6.01
CA GLN A 40 -7.10 6.31 4.73
C GLN A 40 -6.31 7.11 3.70
N PHE A 41 -6.11 6.53 2.53
CA PHE A 41 -5.30 7.09 1.46
C PHE A 41 -6.13 7.27 0.21
N LYS A 42 -6.07 8.46 -0.37
CA LYS A 42 -6.65 8.78 -1.68
C LYS A 42 -5.62 8.57 -2.76
N VAL A 43 -5.96 7.79 -3.79
CA VAL A 43 -5.12 7.52 -4.95
C VAL A 43 -5.61 8.23 -6.22
N PRO A 44 -4.73 8.44 -7.21
CA PRO A 44 -5.13 8.80 -8.56
C PRO A 44 -6.00 7.71 -9.19
N ALA A 45 -6.93 8.10 -10.06
CA ALA A 45 -7.83 7.19 -10.78
C ALA A 45 -7.08 6.15 -11.65
N SER A 46 -5.86 6.46 -12.07
CA SER A 46 -5.00 5.51 -12.81
C SER A 46 -4.60 4.29 -11.99
N ILE A 47 -4.56 4.41 -10.66
CA ILE A 47 -4.12 3.38 -9.72
C ILE A 47 -5.31 2.62 -9.11
N GLU A 48 -6.47 3.27 -9.00
CA GLU A 48 -7.69 2.77 -8.34
C GLU A 48 -8.02 1.31 -8.69
N LYS A 49 -7.99 0.94 -9.99
CA LYS A 49 -8.34 -0.41 -10.46
C LYS A 49 -7.41 -1.53 -9.99
N PHE A 50 -6.25 -1.20 -9.41
CA PHE A 50 -5.28 -2.16 -8.89
C PHE A 50 -5.38 -2.32 -7.37
N ILE A 51 -6.21 -1.52 -6.71
CA ILE A 51 -6.44 -1.54 -5.28
C ILE A 51 -7.68 -2.41 -5.02
N ALA A 52 -7.51 -3.50 -4.28
CA ALA A 52 -8.58 -4.43 -3.97
C ALA A 52 -8.64 -4.71 -2.46
N GLU A 53 -9.84 -4.86 -1.91
CA GLU A 53 -10.01 -5.27 -0.51
C GLU A 53 -9.32 -6.60 -0.24
N LYS A 54 -8.64 -6.69 0.90
CA LYS A 54 -7.78 -7.82 1.30
C LYS A 54 -6.59 -8.07 0.35
N GLY A 55 -6.37 -7.20 -0.63
CA GLY A 55 -5.18 -7.20 -1.47
C GLY A 55 -3.98 -6.58 -0.77
N SER A 56 -2.82 -6.71 -1.40
CA SER A 56 -1.57 -6.10 -0.94
C SER A 56 -1.35 -4.74 -1.61
N VAL A 57 -0.72 -3.83 -0.88
CA VAL A 57 -0.23 -2.55 -1.41
C VAL A 57 1.08 -2.19 -0.73
N THR A 58 1.97 -1.53 -1.46
CA THR A 58 3.20 -0.98 -0.89
C THR A 58 3.07 0.53 -0.75
N LEU A 59 3.25 1.03 0.47
CA LEU A 59 3.30 2.46 0.76
C LEU A 59 4.65 2.86 1.35
N ASN A 60 5.36 3.77 0.68
CA ASN A 60 6.73 4.17 1.05
C ASN A 60 7.66 2.96 1.31
N GLY A 61 7.51 1.88 0.52
CA GLY A 61 8.30 0.65 0.66
C GLY A 61 7.85 -0.28 1.79
N VAL A 62 6.68 -0.06 2.41
CA VAL A 62 6.14 -0.96 3.43
C VAL A 62 4.99 -1.75 2.83
N SER A 63 5.11 -3.08 2.86
CA SER A 63 4.06 -4.02 2.46
C SER A 63 2.90 -4.01 3.46
N LEU A 64 1.68 -3.81 2.98
CA LEU A 64 0.48 -3.63 3.79
C LEU A 64 -0.73 -4.31 3.18
N THR A 65 -1.68 -4.69 4.03
CA THR A 65 -2.97 -5.23 3.60
C THR A 65 -4.01 -4.12 3.50
N ILE A 66 -4.73 -4.06 2.40
CA ILE A 66 -5.87 -3.16 2.22
C ILE A 66 -7.07 -3.73 2.98
N ASN A 67 -7.64 -2.95 3.90
CA ASN A 67 -8.78 -3.36 4.70
C ASN A 67 -10.12 -3.08 4.00
N GLU A 68 -10.25 -1.90 3.41
CA GLU A 68 -11.49 -1.40 2.81
C GLU A 68 -11.14 -0.56 1.58
N VAL A 69 -12.00 -0.57 0.57
CA VAL A 69 -11.89 0.28 -0.62
C VAL A 69 -13.22 0.98 -0.87
N ASN A 70 -13.19 2.30 -1.02
CA ASN A 70 -14.32 3.13 -1.38
C ASN A 70 -13.90 4.09 -2.49
N ASN A 71 -14.25 3.74 -3.74
CA ASN A 71 -13.78 4.43 -4.94
C ASN A 71 -12.24 4.54 -4.93
N ASN A 72 -11.72 5.76 -5.08
CA ASN A 72 -10.29 6.05 -5.05
C ASN A 72 -9.70 6.25 -3.64
N ILE A 73 -10.42 5.88 -2.58
CA ILE A 73 -9.92 5.91 -1.20
C ILE A 73 -9.85 4.48 -0.67
N PHE A 74 -8.70 4.11 -0.11
CA PHE A 74 -8.56 2.82 0.57
C PHE A 74 -8.06 3.01 2.00
N ALA A 75 -8.35 2.03 2.85
CA ALA A 75 -7.92 2.03 4.23
C ALA A 75 -6.92 0.91 4.51
N ILE A 76 -5.97 1.20 5.40
CA ILE A 76 -5.05 0.23 5.98
C ILE A 76 -5.08 0.35 7.51
N ASN A 77 -4.75 -0.73 8.19
CA ASN A 77 -4.52 -0.76 9.63
C ASN A 77 -3.03 -0.92 9.91
N ILE A 78 -2.47 0.03 10.65
CA ILE A 78 -1.08 0.00 11.09
C ILE A 78 -1.03 -0.41 12.56
N ILE A 79 -0.34 -1.52 12.81
CA ILE A 79 -0.05 -2.03 14.15
C ILE A 79 1.04 -1.19 14.84
N PRO A 80 1.16 -1.25 16.18
CA PRO A 80 2.15 -0.46 16.92
C PRO A 80 3.58 -0.56 16.39
N HIS A 81 4.07 -1.77 16.13
CA HIS A 81 5.43 -1.99 15.64
C HIS A 81 5.69 -1.25 14.31
N THR A 82 4.80 -1.43 13.33
CA THR A 82 4.93 -0.74 12.03
C THR A 82 4.81 0.77 12.18
N TRP A 83 3.99 1.27 13.12
CA TRP A 83 3.90 2.69 13.40
C TRP A 83 5.23 3.26 13.91
N ASP A 84 5.82 2.61 14.92
CA ASP A 84 6.97 3.13 15.65
C ASP A 84 8.30 3.02 14.87
N PHE A 85 8.44 1.96 14.05
CA PHE A 85 9.67 1.63 13.32
C PHE A 85 9.68 2.05 11.85
N THR A 86 8.65 2.75 11.37
CA THR A 86 8.63 3.30 10.00
C THR A 86 8.39 4.80 9.99
N THR A 87 8.41 5.41 8.81
CA THR A 87 8.07 6.82 8.63
C THR A 87 6.58 7.13 8.87
N PHE A 88 5.71 6.13 9.08
CA PHE A 88 4.27 6.36 9.27
C PHE A 88 3.96 7.26 10.47
N LYS A 89 4.74 7.18 11.56
CA LYS A 89 4.55 8.04 12.74
C LYS A 89 4.69 9.54 12.49
N ASN A 90 5.36 9.92 11.39
CA ASN A 90 5.59 11.31 11.04
C ASN A 90 4.51 11.85 10.07
N LEU A 91 3.60 11.01 9.58
CA LEU A 91 2.58 11.45 8.64
C LEU A 91 1.48 12.23 9.35
N VAL A 92 1.04 13.29 8.67
CA VAL A 92 -0.15 14.08 9.01
C VAL A 92 -1.12 14.06 7.82
N VAL A 93 -2.40 14.35 8.06
CA VAL A 93 -3.38 14.49 6.96
C VAL A 93 -2.86 15.50 5.91
N GLY A 94 -3.00 15.17 4.64
CA GLY A 94 -2.41 15.87 3.49
C GLY A 94 -1.01 15.37 3.09
N SER A 95 -0.38 14.51 3.90
CA SER A 95 0.93 13.93 3.56
C SER A 95 0.85 13.05 2.32
N LYS A 96 1.89 13.12 1.49
CA LYS A 96 2.02 12.33 0.27
C LYS A 96 2.91 11.11 0.52
N VAL A 97 2.49 9.95 0.02
CA VAL A 97 3.24 8.69 0.12
C VAL A 97 3.34 8.03 -1.24
N ASN A 98 4.48 7.41 -1.52
CA ASN A 98 4.69 6.62 -2.72
C ASN A 98 3.83 5.36 -2.65
N VAL A 99 3.18 5.02 -3.76
CA VAL A 99 2.35 3.83 -3.93
C VAL A 99 2.97 2.94 -4.99
N GLU A 100 3.15 1.67 -4.65
CA GLU A 100 3.41 0.60 -5.61
C GLU A 100 2.28 -0.43 -5.48
N VAL A 101 1.68 -0.78 -6.62
CA VAL A 101 0.57 -1.76 -6.66
C VAL A 101 1.11 -3.18 -6.67
N ASP A 102 0.29 -4.12 -6.20
CA ASP A 102 0.63 -5.53 -6.30
C ASP A 102 0.90 -5.93 -7.76
N ILE A 103 2.04 -6.57 -8.00
CA ILE A 103 2.43 -7.05 -9.32
C ILE A 103 1.39 -8.00 -9.93
N ILE A 104 0.70 -8.79 -9.09
CA ILE A 104 -0.36 -9.69 -9.52
C ILE A 104 -1.52 -8.88 -10.11
N ALA A 105 -1.92 -7.78 -9.47
CA ALA A 105 -2.98 -6.90 -9.97
C ALA A 105 -2.62 -6.32 -11.35
N ARG A 106 -1.34 -5.97 -11.58
CA ARG A 106 -0.84 -5.51 -12.89
C ARG A 106 -1.00 -6.55 -13.97
N TYR A 107 -0.60 -7.80 -13.69
CA TYR A 107 -0.73 -8.90 -14.67
C TYR A 107 -2.19 -9.27 -14.93
N VAL A 108 -3.03 -9.30 -13.90
CA VAL A 108 -4.48 -9.54 -14.05
C VAL A 108 -5.12 -8.46 -14.94
N ALA A 109 -4.82 -7.19 -14.70
CA ALA A 109 -5.33 -6.11 -15.53
C ALA A 109 -4.87 -6.23 -16.99
N ARG A 110 -3.62 -6.64 -17.23
CA ARG A 110 -3.11 -6.88 -18.59
C ARG A 110 -3.85 -8.03 -19.27
N LEU A 111 -4.07 -9.14 -18.56
CA LEU A 111 -4.81 -10.28 -19.09
C LEU A 111 -6.25 -9.90 -19.49
N ILE A 112 -6.93 -9.11 -18.67
CA ILE A 112 -8.29 -8.62 -18.97
C ILE A 112 -8.28 -7.70 -20.20
N GLN A 113 -7.31 -6.79 -20.34
CA GLN A 113 -7.19 -5.92 -21.51
C GLN A 113 -6.98 -6.69 -22.83
N THR A 114 -6.37 -7.87 -22.75
CA THR A 114 -6.07 -8.69 -23.93
C THR A 114 -7.10 -9.79 -24.20
N LYS A 115 -8.01 -10.05 -23.26
CA LYS A 115 -9.14 -10.96 -23.49
C LYS A 115 -10.09 -10.32 -24.50
N ARG A 116 -10.14 -10.94 -25.69
CA ARG A 116 -11.17 -10.69 -26.71
C ARG A 116 -12.46 -11.36 -26.29
#